data_AF-A0A958J593-F1
#
_entry.id   AF-A0A958J593-F1
#
_cell.length_a   1.000
_cell.length_b   1.000
_cell.length_c   1.000
_cell.angle_alpha   90.00
_cell.angle_beta   90.00
_cell.angle_gamma   90.00
#
_symmetry.space_group_name_H-M   'P 1'
#
loop_
_entity.id
_entity.type
_entity.pdbx_description
1 polymer ?
#
loop_
_entity_poly.entity_id
_entity_poly.type
_entity_poly.pdbx_seq_one_letter_code
_entity_poly.pdbx_strand_id
1 'polypeptide(L)'
;IVSAGFLFLLLGTLSNVLAGILAAFLDLLIRLLVLLVQQAAALPFAYLHILHFGWMEMAVYFSLIFLLLYWRRRPLRTVFSVISLVGMMLAAALQWGGDPALDLIVIDVGQGDSALLTTPRGKSVLIDTGPASRYGNAADAAIIPVLRRLGRRKIDYLFISHPHLDHLGGTFRLLRYAAVDSVFLPPTPPGFHWNDTLLQVLQERQIPHRLLNAGERVIIDGETRIYVLNPLPAGLDSIAAPGHDLNNHSLVLLCKHRDQTILFTGDAETEAEHLLLGWGDILRSEVLKVGHHGSITSSGSEFLARIRPRYATVSVGKKNRFKHPSPQVIRRLQQSGARVLRTDRDAAVWLRCRDGRWEQVQWKH
;
A
#
# COMPACT_ATOMS: atom_id res chain seq x y z
N ILE A 1 24.14 -13.92 24.83
CA ILE A 1 23.19 -12.81 25.08
C ILE A 1 22.07 -13.25 26.03
N VAL A 2 21.28 -14.27 25.68
CA VAL A 2 20.15 -14.74 26.53
C VAL A 2 20.57 -15.09 27.96
N SER A 3 21.58 -15.94 28.16
CA SER A 3 22.04 -16.34 29.49
C SER A 3 22.60 -15.17 30.32
N ALA A 4 23.25 -14.21 29.66
CA ALA A 4 23.77 -12.99 30.29
C ALA A 4 22.65 -11.98 30.64
N GLY A 5 21.53 -11.99 29.89
CA GLY A 5 20.33 -11.22 30.23
C GLY A 5 19.65 -11.70 31.52
N PHE A 6 19.60 -13.03 31.75
CA PHE A 6 19.13 -13.57 33.02
C PHE A 6 20.06 -13.23 34.20
N LEU A 7 21.37 -13.24 33.97
CA LEU A 7 22.36 -12.82 34.96
C LEU A 7 22.25 -11.32 35.31
N PHE A 8 21.92 -10.47 34.32
CA PHE A 8 21.65 -9.05 34.54
C PHE A 8 20.44 -8.82 35.46
N LEU A 9 19.35 -9.58 35.29
CA LEU A 9 18.18 -9.49 36.17
C LEU A 9 18.50 -9.86 37.62
N LEU A 10 19.33 -10.88 37.83
CA LEU A 10 19.79 -11.30 39.17
C LEU A 10 20.78 -10.30 39.80
N LEU A 11 21.71 -9.74 39.02
CA LEU A 11 22.66 -8.75 39.52
C LEU A 11 22.03 -7.39 39.78
N GLY A 12 20.97 -7.04 39.04
CA GLY A 12 20.19 -5.82 39.24
C GLY A 12 19.57 -5.71 40.64
N THR A 13 19.27 -6.84 41.29
CA THR A 13 18.77 -6.85 42.67
C THR A 13 19.87 -6.75 43.72
N LEU A 14 21.13 -7.02 43.36
CA LEU A 14 22.26 -7.09 44.28
C LEU A 14 23.17 -5.85 44.21
N SER A 15 23.42 -5.31 43.02
CA SER A 15 24.27 -4.14 42.82
C SER A 15 23.97 -3.44 41.49
N ASN A 16 23.52 -2.20 41.58
CA ASN A 16 23.26 -1.35 40.41
C ASN A 16 24.52 -1.09 39.58
N VAL A 17 25.70 -1.05 40.22
CA VAL A 17 26.98 -0.80 39.51
C VAL A 17 27.36 -2.01 38.66
N LEU A 18 27.32 -3.21 39.24
CA LEU A 18 27.63 -4.45 38.51
C LEU A 18 26.60 -4.73 37.41
N ALA A 19 25.33 -4.46 37.67
CA ALA A 19 24.27 -4.55 36.67
C ALA A 19 24.49 -3.54 35.54
N GLY A 20 24.91 -2.30 35.83
CA GLY A 20 25.23 -1.29 34.83
C GLY A 20 26.39 -1.70 33.92
N ILE A 21 27.46 -2.27 34.47
CA ILE A 21 28.60 -2.79 33.69
C ILE A 21 28.16 -3.93 32.78
N LEU A 22 27.38 -4.89 33.32
CA LEU A 22 26.88 -6.01 32.52
C LEU A 22 25.88 -5.56 31.44
N ALA A 23 25.04 -4.56 31.72
CA ALA A 23 24.12 -3.98 30.74
C ALA A 23 24.86 -3.29 29.59
N ALA A 24 25.89 -2.49 29.89
CA ALA A 24 26.71 -1.84 28.87
C ALA A 24 27.42 -2.87 27.98
N PHE A 25 27.93 -3.96 28.58
CA PHE A 25 28.51 -5.07 27.84
C PHE A 25 27.49 -5.81 26.96
N LEU A 26 26.28 -6.05 27.47
CA LEU A 26 25.18 -6.64 26.71
C LEU A 26 24.73 -5.76 25.54
N ASP A 27 24.59 -4.44 25.76
CA ASP A 27 24.24 -3.48 24.71
C ASP A 27 25.30 -3.46 23.61
N LEU A 28 26.59 -3.47 23.98
CA LEU A 28 27.68 -3.59 23.02
C LEU A 28 27.58 -4.88 22.18
N LEU A 29 27.34 -6.03 22.82
CA LEU A 29 27.19 -7.31 22.11
C LEU A 29 25.97 -7.30 21.17
N ILE A 30 24.85 -6.71 21.58
CA ILE A 30 23.66 -6.58 20.74
C ILE A 30 23.95 -5.67 19.55
N ARG A 31 24.60 -4.51 19.78
CA ARG A 31 24.99 -3.60 18.69
C ARG A 31 25.94 -4.27 17.70
N LEU A 32 26.93 -5.01 18.19
CA LEU A 32 27.86 -5.78 17.34
C LEU A 32 27.12 -6.86 16.53
N LEU A 33 26.20 -7.60 17.16
CA LEU A 33 25.38 -8.60 16.47
C LEU A 33 24.52 -7.95 15.39
N VAL A 34 23.84 -6.84 15.71
CA VAL A 34 23.01 -6.10 14.76
C VAL A 34 23.85 -5.56 13.61
N LEU A 35 25.03 -4.99 13.88
CA LEU A 35 25.96 -4.53 12.86
C LEU A 35 26.38 -5.67 11.94
N LEU A 36 26.73 -6.83 12.50
CA LEU A 36 27.16 -8.00 11.74
C LEU A 36 26.02 -8.54 10.88
N VAL A 37 24.79 -8.64 11.42
CA VAL A 37 23.61 -9.03 10.65
C VAL A 37 23.32 -8.03 9.55
N GLN A 38 23.45 -6.72 9.80
CA GLN A 38 23.25 -5.68 8.79
C GLN A 38 24.29 -5.76 7.67
N GLN A 39 25.57 -5.97 7.99
CA GLN A 39 26.62 -6.15 6.99
C GLN A 39 26.42 -7.44 6.19
N ALA A 40 26.08 -8.54 6.85
CA ALA A 40 25.77 -9.81 6.18
C ALA A 40 24.55 -9.67 5.25
N ALA A 41 23.50 -8.99 5.69
CA ALA A 41 22.30 -8.72 4.90
C ALA A 41 22.51 -7.70 3.76
N ALA A 42 23.59 -6.91 3.82
CA ALA A 42 23.95 -5.95 2.77
C ALA A 42 24.73 -6.60 1.62
N LEU A 43 25.23 -7.83 1.77
CA LEU A 43 25.89 -8.55 0.69
C LEU A 43 24.89 -8.83 -0.45
N PRO A 44 25.28 -8.63 -1.72
CA PRO A 44 24.44 -9.01 -2.84
C PRO A 44 24.12 -10.51 -2.76
N PHE A 45 22.85 -10.87 -2.94
CA PHE A 45 22.33 -12.24 -2.85
C PHE A 45 22.41 -12.90 -1.46
N ALA A 46 22.62 -12.14 -0.38
CA ALA A 46 22.54 -12.67 0.99
C ALA A 46 21.19 -13.40 1.27
N TYR A 47 20.14 -12.98 0.57
CA TYR A 47 18.90 -13.71 0.44
C TYR A 47 18.34 -13.53 -0.97
N LEU A 48 17.69 -14.58 -1.48
CA LEU A 48 16.82 -14.49 -2.64
C LEU A 48 15.38 -14.44 -2.15
N HIS A 49 14.66 -13.36 -2.47
CA HIS A 49 13.23 -13.30 -2.22
C HIS A 49 12.52 -14.23 -3.19
N ILE A 50 12.19 -15.44 -2.72
CA ILE A 50 11.30 -16.35 -3.44
C ILE A 50 9.88 -15.93 -3.05
N LEU A 51 9.13 -15.44 -4.04
CA LEU A 51 7.87 -14.69 -3.86
C LEU A 51 6.72 -15.54 -3.30
N HIS A 52 6.78 -16.85 -3.54
CA HIS A 52 5.93 -17.85 -2.91
C HIS A 52 6.61 -19.22 -3.02
N PHE A 53 6.74 -19.92 -1.90
CA PHE A 53 7.02 -21.35 -1.90
C PHE A 53 5.67 -22.04 -1.71
N GLY A 54 5.06 -22.52 -2.80
CA GLY A 54 3.97 -23.46 -2.67
C GLY A 54 4.48 -24.79 -2.08
N TRP A 55 3.54 -25.63 -1.67
CA TRP A 55 3.86 -26.95 -1.11
C TRP A 55 4.67 -27.82 -2.08
N MET A 56 4.45 -27.67 -3.39
CA MET A 56 5.21 -28.39 -4.42
C MET A 56 6.65 -27.90 -4.52
N GLU A 57 6.89 -26.59 -4.49
CA GLU A 57 8.22 -26.00 -4.52
C GLU A 57 9.00 -26.36 -3.25
N MET A 58 8.34 -26.40 -2.09
CA MET A 58 8.96 -26.91 -0.86
C MET A 58 9.32 -28.39 -0.98
N ALA A 59 8.40 -29.22 -1.50
CA ALA A 59 8.66 -30.64 -1.70
C ALA A 59 9.84 -30.88 -2.65
N VAL A 60 9.92 -30.13 -3.76
CA VAL A 60 11.06 -30.17 -4.70
C VAL A 60 12.35 -29.71 -4.02
N TYR A 61 12.32 -28.61 -3.27
CA TYR A 61 13.49 -28.09 -2.55
C TYR A 61 14.02 -29.09 -1.50
N PHE A 62 13.14 -29.66 -0.67
CA PHE A 62 13.54 -30.65 0.33
C PHE A 62 13.96 -31.98 -0.30
N SER A 63 13.35 -32.38 -1.41
CA SER A 63 13.79 -33.56 -2.19
C SER A 63 15.18 -33.34 -2.79
N LEU A 64 15.48 -32.14 -3.28
CA LEU A 64 16.80 -31.75 -3.75
C LEU A 64 17.86 -31.87 -2.64
N ILE A 65 17.57 -31.33 -1.46
CA ILE A 65 18.44 -31.45 -0.29
C ILE A 65 18.63 -32.91 0.10
N PHE A 66 17.55 -33.69 0.16
CA PHE A 66 17.61 -35.11 0.50
C PHE A 66 18.47 -35.91 -0.48
N LEU A 67 18.28 -35.70 -1.80
CA LEU A 67 19.06 -36.36 -2.85
C LEU A 67 20.54 -35.95 -2.80
N LEU A 68 20.84 -34.69 -2.49
CA LEU A 68 22.21 -34.19 -2.34
C LEU A 68 22.94 -34.82 -1.15
N LEU A 69 22.24 -35.04 -0.04
CA LEU A 69 22.79 -35.59 1.20
C LEU A 69 22.88 -37.13 1.21
N TYR A 70 21.93 -37.83 0.58
CA TYR A 70 21.79 -39.29 0.76
C TYR A 70 22.34 -40.13 -0.41
N TRP A 71 22.44 -39.60 -1.63
CA TRP A 71 22.85 -40.41 -2.79
C TRP A 71 24.37 -40.44 -3.00
N ARG A 72 24.99 -41.59 -2.68
CA ARG A 72 26.45 -41.80 -2.69
C ARG A 72 27.10 -41.87 -4.09
N ARG A 73 26.32 -42.04 -5.18
CA ARG A 73 26.84 -42.14 -6.56
C ARG A 73 26.86 -40.77 -7.25
N ARG A 74 28.07 -40.27 -7.54
CA ARG A 74 28.31 -38.89 -8.01
C ARG A 74 27.61 -38.48 -9.32
N PRO A 75 27.55 -39.28 -10.42
CA PRO A 75 26.99 -38.78 -11.68
C PRO A 75 25.46 -38.65 -11.67
N LEU A 76 24.74 -39.62 -11.09
CA LEU A 76 23.27 -39.59 -11.00
C LEU A 76 22.77 -38.45 -10.11
N ARG A 77 23.50 -38.15 -9.02
CA ARG A 77 23.20 -37.02 -8.13
C ARG A 77 23.24 -35.67 -8.86
N THR A 78 24.26 -35.45 -9.69
CA THR A 78 24.39 -34.21 -10.46
C THR A 78 23.27 -34.06 -11.48
N VAL A 79 22.95 -35.13 -12.21
CA VAL A 79 21.86 -35.12 -13.22
C VAL A 79 20.51 -34.81 -12.58
N PHE A 80 20.16 -35.49 -11.49
CA PHE A 80 18.90 -35.23 -10.78
C PHE A 80 18.83 -33.82 -10.19
N SER A 81 19.94 -33.31 -9.63
CA SER A 81 19.98 -31.96 -9.07
C SER A 81 19.77 -30.89 -10.15
N VAL A 82 20.37 -31.08 -11.33
CA VAL A 82 20.20 -30.20 -12.48
C VAL A 82 18.77 -30.27 -13.01
N ILE A 83 18.19 -31.46 -13.18
CA ILE A 83 16.81 -31.63 -13.66
C ILE A 83 15.82 -30.96 -12.70
N SER A 84 15.96 -31.18 -11.38
CA SER A 84 15.07 -30.56 -10.39
C SER A 84 15.23 -29.04 -10.32
N LEU A 85 16.46 -28.52 -10.45
CA LEU A 85 16.69 -27.08 -10.54
C LEU A 85 16.06 -26.48 -11.79
N VAL A 86 16.25 -27.10 -12.96
CA VAL A 86 15.64 -26.68 -14.23
C VAL A 86 14.12 -26.78 -14.15
N GLY A 87 13.57 -27.85 -13.57
CA GLY A 87 12.14 -28.01 -13.35
C GLY A 87 11.57 -26.93 -12.44
N MET A 88 12.28 -26.55 -11.37
CA MET A 88 11.88 -25.46 -10.49
C MET A 88 11.96 -24.10 -11.21
N MET A 89 12.99 -23.85 -12.02
CA MET A 89 13.10 -22.64 -12.84
C MET A 89 12.00 -22.57 -13.90
N LEU A 90 11.64 -23.68 -14.53
CA LEU A 90 10.58 -23.76 -15.53
C LEU A 90 9.20 -23.56 -14.89
N ALA A 91 8.93 -24.19 -13.73
CA ALA A 91 7.70 -23.98 -12.98
C ALA A 91 7.56 -22.52 -12.53
N ALA A 92 8.65 -21.91 -12.03
CA ALA A 92 8.68 -20.49 -11.70
C ALA A 92 8.45 -19.61 -12.93
N ALA A 93 9.02 -19.94 -14.09
CA ALA A 93 8.82 -19.21 -15.34
C ALA A 93 7.38 -19.31 -15.85
N LEU A 94 6.75 -20.47 -15.73
CA LEU A 94 5.35 -20.70 -16.09
C LEU A 94 4.38 -19.95 -15.15
N GLN A 95 4.74 -19.80 -13.86
CA GLN A 95 3.98 -18.97 -12.92
C GLN A 95 4.22 -17.46 -13.10
N TRP A 96 5.38 -17.06 -13.64
CA TRP A 96 5.71 -15.66 -13.92
C TRP A 96 4.80 -15.07 -15.01
N GLY A 97 4.25 -15.92 -15.89
CA GLY A 97 3.28 -15.55 -16.93
C GLY A 97 1.84 -15.39 -16.41
N GLY A 98 1.65 -14.85 -15.21
CA GLY A 98 0.33 -14.54 -14.68
C GLY A 98 -0.48 -13.74 -15.71
N ASP A 99 -1.70 -14.20 -15.97
CA ASP A 99 -2.61 -13.60 -16.94
C ASP A 99 -2.77 -12.08 -16.66
N PRO A 100 -2.51 -11.22 -17.67
CA PRO A 100 -2.45 -9.77 -17.48
C PRO A 100 -3.80 -9.23 -16.98
N ALA A 101 -3.81 -8.76 -15.73
CA ALA A 101 -5.01 -8.27 -15.04
C ALA A 101 -4.79 -6.87 -14.47
N LEU A 102 -5.87 -6.11 -14.34
CA LEU A 102 -5.88 -4.88 -13.56
C LEU A 102 -6.15 -5.26 -12.10
N ASP A 103 -5.17 -5.06 -11.24
CA ASP A 103 -5.25 -5.39 -9.82
C ASP A 103 -5.37 -4.12 -8.98
N LEU A 104 -6.38 -4.06 -8.12
CA LEU A 104 -6.54 -3.06 -7.08
C LEU A 104 -6.45 -3.73 -5.71
N ILE A 105 -5.46 -3.35 -4.92
CA ILE A 105 -5.32 -3.78 -3.52
C ILE A 105 -5.50 -2.57 -2.63
N VAL A 106 -6.61 -2.52 -1.88
CA VAL A 106 -6.77 -1.58 -0.77
C VAL A 106 -6.11 -2.21 0.45
N ILE A 107 -4.96 -1.65 0.84
CA ILE A 107 -4.07 -2.22 1.84
C ILE A 107 -4.65 -1.95 3.23
N ASP A 108 -4.68 -2.97 4.09
CA ASP A 108 -5.04 -2.79 5.50
C ASP A 108 -3.90 -2.09 6.25
N VAL A 109 -3.91 -0.76 6.22
CA VAL A 109 -2.97 0.11 6.91
C VAL A 109 -3.47 0.54 8.30
N GLY A 110 -4.56 -0.07 8.78
CA GLY A 110 -5.26 0.37 9.98
C GLY A 110 -6.20 1.54 9.70
N GLN A 111 -6.18 2.58 10.55
CA GLN A 111 -6.97 3.79 10.32
C GLN A 111 -6.20 4.73 9.39
N GLY A 112 -6.66 4.83 8.15
CA GLY A 112 -6.02 5.59 7.08
C GLY A 112 -6.26 4.93 5.74
N ASP A 113 -5.60 5.44 4.70
CA ASP A 113 -5.78 4.99 3.33
C ASP A 113 -4.46 4.57 2.68
N SER A 114 -4.51 3.47 1.95
CA SER A 114 -3.50 3.13 0.95
C SER A 114 -4.08 2.15 -0.07
N ALA A 115 -3.94 2.47 -1.36
CA ALA A 115 -4.42 1.64 -2.45
C ALA A 115 -3.33 1.47 -3.51
N LEU A 116 -2.98 0.21 -3.80
CA LEU A 116 -2.03 -0.15 -4.84
C LEU A 116 -2.79 -0.65 -6.07
N LEU A 117 -2.71 0.10 -7.16
CA LEU A 117 -3.18 -0.30 -8.47
C LEU A 117 -1.99 -0.85 -9.29
N THR A 118 -2.16 -2.02 -9.88
CA THR A 118 -1.22 -2.62 -10.82
C THR A 118 -1.92 -2.82 -12.16
N THR A 119 -1.38 -2.23 -13.21
CA THR A 119 -1.90 -2.41 -14.57
C THR A 119 -1.52 -3.78 -15.15
N PRO A 120 -2.24 -4.26 -16.18
CA PRO A 120 -1.86 -5.46 -16.91
C PRO A 120 -0.45 -5.40 -17.52
N ARG A 121 0.07 -4.19 -17.79
CA ARG A 121 1.44 -3.96 -18.28
C ARG A 121 2.49 -3.84 -17.17
N GLY A 122 2.09 -4.11 -15.93
CA GLY A 122 3.00 -4.16 -14.78
C GLY A 122 3.32 -2.81 -14.13
N LYS A 123 2.72 -1.70 -14.59
CA LYS A 123 2.87 -0.38 -13.95
C LYS A 123 2.21 -0.36 -12.57
N SER A 124 2.94 0.16 -11.57
CA SER A 124 2.44 0.31 -10.20
C SER A 124 2.09 1.76 -9.90
N VAL A 125 0.86 1.97 -9.44
CA VAL A 125 0.35 3.25 -8.93
C VAL A 125 -0.03 3.05 -7.47
N LEU A 126 0.61 3.78 -6.56
CA LEU A 126 0.21 3.83 -5.16
C LEU A 126 -0.54 5.13 -4.89
N ILE A 127 -1.69 5.03 -4.24
CA ILE A 127 -2.51 6.16 -3.80
C ILE A 127 -2.55 6.10 -2.28
N ASP A 128 -2.00 7.13 -1.63
CA ASP A 128 -1.80 7.24 -0.19
C ASP A 128 -0.95 6.12 0.43
N THR A 129 -0.45 6.40 1.63
CA THR A 129 0.60 5.63 2.31
C THR A 129 0.28 5.30 3.77
N GLY A 130 -0.96 5.53 4.19
CA GLY A 130 -1.43 5.18 5.52
C GLY A 130 -0.77 5.99 6.65
N PRO A 131 -1.15 5.69 7.91
CA PRO A 131 -0.68 6.40 9.09
C PRO A 131 0.78 6.15 9.42
N ALA A 132 1.40 7.17 10.02
CA ALA A 132 2.67 7.01 10.72
C ALA A 132 2.64 7.74 12.06
N SER A 133 3.28 7.13 13.05
CA SER A 133 3.45 7.66 14.40
C SER A 133 4.80 7.20 14.97
N ARG A 134 5.15 7.70 16.16
CA ARG A 134 6.34 7.23 16.89
C ARG A 134 6.32 5.73 17.22
N TYR A 135 5.15 5.09 17.20
CA TYR A 135 4.97 3.69 17.61
C TYR A 135 4.76 2.72 16.44
N GLY A 136 4.61 3.23 15.22
CA GLY A 136 4.31 2.39 14.07
C GLY A 136 4.15 3.20 12.80
N ASN A 137 4.49 2.59 11.67
CA ASN A 137 4.42 3.18 10.35
C ASN A 137 3.74 2.18 9.41
N ALA A 138 2.67 2.61 8.73
CA ALA A 138 1.91 1.80 7.80
C ALA A 138 2.76 1.22 6.66
N ALA A 139 3.81 1.94 6.24
CA ALA A 139 4.71 1.43 5.22
C ALA A 139 5.45 0.16 5.69
N ASP A 140 6.00 0.15 6.91
CA ASP A 140 6.69 -1.03 7.45
C ASP A 140 5.71 -2.17 7.77
N ALA A 141 4.55 -1.83 8.32
CA ALA A 141 3.59 -2.81 8.82
C ALA A 141 2.79 -3.49 7.70
N ALA A 142 2.49 -2.80 6.60
CA ALA A 142 1.56 -3.27 5.58
C ALA A 142 2.04 -3.06 4.14
N ILE A 143 2.43 -1.83 3.77
CA ILE A 143 2.70 -1.51 2.34
C ILE A 143 3.95 -2.24 1.83
N ILE A 144 5.07 -2.16 2.54
CA ILE A 144 6.33 -2.83 2.18
C ILE A 144 6.13 -4.36 2.16
N PRO A 145 5.48 -5.00 3.15
CA PRO A 145 5.10 -6.41 3.05
C PRO A 145 4.29 -6.76 1.79
N VAL A 146 3.29 -5.95 1.41
CA VAL A 146 2.52 -6.15 0.17
C VAL A 146 3.41 -6.02 -1.07
N LEU A 147 4.23 -4.97 -1.14
CA LEU A 147 5.17 -4.77 -2.25
C LEU A 147 6.17 -5.93 -2.37
N ARG A 148 6.70 -6.43 -1.24
CA ARG A 148 7.57 -7.61 -1.20
C ARG A 148 6.88 -8.86 -1.71
N ARG A 149 5.63 -9.11 -1.27
CA ARG A 149 4.83 -10.25 -1.74
C ARG A 149 4.60 -10.20 -3.26
N LEU A 150 4.49 -9.00 -3.82
CA LEU A 150 4.32 -8.78 -5.26
C LEU A 150 5.66 -8.66 -6.02
N GLY A 151 6.81 -8.77 -5.33
CA GLY A 151 8.13 -8.64 -5.94
C GLY A 151 8.45 -7.23 -6.46
N ARG A 152 7.77 -6.22 -5.92
CA ARG A 152 7.90 -4.83 -6.35
C ARG A 152 8.86 -4.08 -5.43
N ARG A 153 9.91 -3.52 -6.03
CA ARG A 153 10.82 -2.56 -5.37
C ARG A 153 10.72 -1.16 -5.97
N LYS A 154 9.72 -0.95 -6.82
CA LYS A 154 9.48 0.28 -7.57
C LYS A 154 8.00 0.60 -7.60
N ILE A 155 7.69 1.89 -7.46
CA ILE A 155 6.38 2.48 -7.69
C ILE A 155 6.56 3.47 -8.85
N ASP A 156 5.87 3.23 -9.97
CA ASP A 156 5.97 4.17 -11.10
C ASP A 156 5.31 5.52 -10.75
N TYR A 157 4.17 5.50 -10.05
CA TYR A 157 3.45 6.72 -9.71
C TYR A 157 2.92 6.68 -8.27
N LEU A 158 3.24 7.71 -7.48
CA LEU A 158 2.71 7.90 -6.13
C LEU A 158 1.78 9.11 -6.12
N PHE A 159 0.53 8.93 -5.73
CA PHE A 159 -0.43 10.00 -5.50
C PHE A 159 -0.65 10.12 -3.99
N ILE A 160 -0.59 11.33 -3.45
CA ILE A 160 -1.05 11.60 -2.07
C ILE A 160 -2.26 12.51 -2.16
N SER A 161 -3.37 12.08 -1.57
CA SER A 161 -4.65 12.75 -1.70
C SER A 161 -4.68 14.06 -0.94
N HIS A 162 -4.12 14.13 0.26
CA HIS A 162 -4.02 15.35 1.06
C HIS A 162 -2.99 15.20 2.20
N PRO A 163 -2.61 16.29 2.89
CA PRO A 163 -1.55 16.29 3.90
C PRO A 163 -1.78 15.52 5.22
N HIS A 164 -2.97 14.97 5.49
CA HIS A 164 -3.21 14.30 6.77
C HIS A 164 -2.33 13.06 6.97
N LEU A 165 -1.94 12.81 8.22
CA LEU A 165 -0.93 11.80 8.56
C LEU A 165 -1.35 10.38 8.25
N ASP A 166 -2.65 10.08 8.24
CA ASP A 166 -3.25 8.81 7.86
C ASP A 166 -3.30 8.55 6.35
N HIS A 167 -2.85 9.52 5.55
CA HIS A 167 -2.65 9.40 4.09
C HIS A 167 -1.18 9.57 3.72
N LEU A 168 -0.52 10.59 4.27
CA LEU A 168 0.88 10.95 4.00
C LEU A 168 1.90 10.10 4.78
N GLY A 169 1.53 9.58 5.95
CA GLY A 169 2.48 9.19 6.99
C GLY A 169 3.52 8.14 6.58
N GLY A 170 3.12 7.13 5.81
CA GLY A 170 4.03 6.10 5.32
C GLY A 170 5.04 6.56 4.27
N THR A 171 4.84 7.72 3.65
CA THR A 171 5.61 8.19 2.48
C THR A 171 7.11 8.23 2.74
N PHE A 172 7.56 8.87 3.83
CA PHE A 172 8.99 8.99 4.13
C PHE A 172 9.68 7.63 4.29
N ARG A 173 8.98 6.68 4.89
CA ARG A 173 9.50 5.34 5.09
C ARG A 173 9.51 4.54 3.78
N LEU A 174 8.47 4.69 2.97
CA LEU A 174 8.34 4.09 1.66
C LEU A 174 9.44 4.56 0.70
N LEU A 175 9.72 5.86 0.64
CA LEU A 175 10.77 6.43 -0.22
C LEU A 175 12.17 5.90 0.10
N ARG A 176 12.41 5.38 1.33
CA ARG A 176 13.65 4.70 1.71
C ARG A 176 13.72 3.24 1.26
N TYR A 177 12.58 2.63 0.92
CA TYR A 177 12.48 1.22 0.54
C TYR A 177 12.34 1.02 -0.97
N ALA A 178 11.44 1.78 -1.60
CA ALA A 178 11.10 1.64 -3.01
C ALA A 178 11.54 2.89 -3.80
N ALA A 179 12.02 2.66 -5.02
CA ALA A 179 12.19 3.75 -5.99
C ALA A 179 10.80 4.26 -6.43
N VAL A 180 10.65 5.58 -6.54
CA VAL A 180 9.42 6.24 -7.01
C VAL A 180 9.76 7.14 -8.19
N ASP A 181 9.15 6.91 -9.35
CA ASP A 181 9.49 7.70 -10.55
C ASP A 181 8.83 9.08 -10.55
N SER A 182 7.61 9.20 -10.02
CA SER A 182 6.89 10.48 -9.98
C SER A 182 5.90 10.53 -8.82
N VAL A 183 5.82 11.70 -8.20
CA VAL A 183 4.87 12.01 -7.11
C VAL A 183 3.87 13.05 -7.56
N PHE A 184 2.59 12.85 -7.27
CA PHE A 184 1.52 13.78 -7.57
C PHE A 184 0.77 14.15 -6.30
N LEU A 185 0.57 15.45 -6.13
CA LEU A 185 -0.03 16.06 -4.95
C LEU A 185 -1.10 17.05 -5.43
N PRO A 186 -2.17 17.33 -4.67
CA PRO A 186 -2.94 18.55 -4.89
C PRO A 186 -2.13 19.78 -4.45
N PRO A 187 -2.44 20.98 -4.97
CA PRO A 187 -2.09 22.22 -4.27
C PRO A 187 -2.66 22.20 -2.84
N THR A 188 -2.14 23.03 -1.93
CA THR A 188 -2.75 23.20 -0.61
C THR A 188 -3.54 24.51 -0.56
N PRO A 189 -4.73 24.52 0.07
CA PRO A 189 -5.49 25.75 0.23
C PRO A 189 -4.78 26.70 1.22
N PRO A 190 -5.06 28.01 1.19
CA PRO A 190 -4.48 28.98 2.12
C PRO A 190 -4.63 28.55 3.59
N GLY A 191 -3.53 28.62 4.35
CA GLY A 191 -3.48 28.20 5.76
C GLY A 191 -3.14 26.72 5.97
N PHE A 192 -3.08 25.93 4.90
CA PHE A 192 -2.62 24.54 4.94
C PHE A 192 -1.33 24.37 4.15
N HIS A 193 -0.48 23.48 4.65
CA HIS A 193 0.81 23.21 4.07
C HIS A 193 1.05 21.70 4.06
N TRP A 194 1.77 21.23 3.04
CA TRP A 194 2.45 19.96 3.17
C TRP A 194 3.39 20.04 4.36
N ASN A 195 3.64 18.91 5.02
CA ASN A 195 4.73 18.85 5.97
C ASN A 195 6.00 19.39 5.27
N ASP A 196 6.62 20.42 5.82
CA ASP A 196 7.76 21.14 5.21
C ASP A 196 8.86 20.17 4.74
N THR A 197 8.96 19.02 5.40
CA THR A 197 9.91 17.96 5.07
C THR A 197 9.58 17.18 3.79
N LEU A 198 8.32 17.05 3.36
CA LEU A 198 7.98 16.21 2.20
C LEU A 198 8.56 16.80 0.90
N LEU A 199 8.23 18.05 0.59
CA LEU A 199 8.68 18.70 -0.64
C LEU A 199 10.21 18.80 -0.66
N GLN A 200 10.81 19.10 0.49
CA GLN A 200 12.26 19.08 0.68
C GLN A 200 12.84 17.69 0.36
N VAL A 201 12.30 16.60 0.91
CA VAL A 201 12.77 15.24 0.66
C VAL A 201 12.63 14.86 -0.82
N LEU A 202 11.55 15.26 -1.49
CA LEU A 202 11.36 15.01 -2.92
C LEU A 202 12.41 15.76 -3.75
N GLN A 203 12.71 17.01 -3.40
CA GLN A 203 13.72 17.82 -4.05
C GLN A 203 15.15 17.28 -3.82
N GLU A 204 15.50 16.96 -2.58
CA GLU A 204 16.81 16.40 -2.19
C GLU A 204 17.09 15.07 -2.90
N ARG A 205 16.06 14.24 -3.06
CA ARG A 205 16.15 12.94 -3.76
C ARG A 205 15.95 13.05 -5.26
N GLN A 206 15.74 14.25 -5.79
CA GLN A 206 15.48 14.52 -7.20
C GLN A 206 14.31 13.67 -7.76
N ILE A 207 13.29 13.45 -6.95
CA ILE A 207 12.07 12.74 -7.36
C ILE A 207 11.16 13.76 -8.05
N PRO A 208 10.84 13.58 -9.34
CA PRO A 208 9.88 14.42 -10.04
C PRO A 208 8.56 14.49 -9.28
N HIS A 209 8.07 15.69 -9.03
CA HIS A 209 6.77 15.89 -8.41
C HIS A 209 5.99 17.01 -9.09
N ARG A 210 4.67 16.87 -9.11
CA ARG A 210 3.75 17.83 -9.71
C ARG A 210 2.53 18.05 -8.83
N LEU A 211 2.07 19.29 -8.82
CA LEU A 211 0.76 19.65 -8.30
C LEU A 211 -0.28 19.41 -9.40
N LEU A 212 -1.40 18.79 -9.05
CA LEU A 212 -2.47 18.45 -9.98
C LEU A 212 -3.79 19.12 -9.56
N ASN A 213 -4.49 19.66 -10.55
CA ASN A 213 -5.83 20.21 -10.42
C ASN A 213 -6.82 19.45 -11.30
N ALA A 214 -8.10 19.67 -11.04
CA ALA A 214 -9.19 19.09 -11.79
C ALA A 214 -9.10 19.43 -13.29
N GLY A 215 -9.40 18.44 -14.14
CA GLY A 215 -9.25 18.53 -15.59
C GLY A 215 -7.89 18.05 -16.11
N GLU A 216 -6.88 17.92 -15.25
CA GLU A 216 -5.61 17.29 -15.63
C GLU A 216 -5.73 15.76 -15.71
N ARG A 217 -4.76 15.13 -16.40
CA ARG A 217 -4.65 13.68 -16.50
C ARG A 217 -3.20 13.21 -16.46
N VAL A 218 -3.01 12.02 -15.90
CA VAL A 218 -1.73 11.29 -15.93
C VAL A 218 -1.91 10.03 -16.77
N ILE A 219 -1.03 9.84 -17.76
CA ILE A 219 -1.01 8.64 -18.60
C ILE A 219 -0.12 7.61 -17.89
N ILE A 220 -0.70 6.49 -17.48
CA ILE A 220 0.02 5.41 -16.78
C ILE A 220 0.63 4.45 -17.78
N ASP A 221 -0.14 4.06 -18.80
CA ASP A 221 0.28 3.28 -19.95
C ASP A 221 -0.66 3.52 -21.15
N GLY A 222 -0.57 2.71 -22.21
CA GLY A 222 -1.40 2.88 -23.41
C GLY A 222 -2.92 2.77 -23.17
N GLU A 223 -3.33 2.07 -22.12
CA GLU A 223 -4.73 1.69 -21.86
C GLU A 223 -5.28 2.30 -20.57
N THR A 224 -4.39 2.76 -19.69
CA THR A 224 -4.70 3.24 -18.35
C THR A 224 -4.37 4.73 -18.20
N ARG A 225 -5.36 5.52 -17.79
CA ARG A 225 -5.21 6.95 -17.50
C ARG A 225 -5.87 7.27 -16.16
N ILE A 226 -5.29 8.19 -15.42
CA ILE A 226 -5.87 8.73 -14.20
C ILE A 226 -6.25 10.18 -14.46
N TYR A 227 -7.53 10.50 -14.30
CA TYR A 227 -8.07 11.86 -14.42
C TYR A 227 -8.24 12.46 -13.03
N VAL A 228 -7.95 13.75 -12.92
CA VAL A 228 -8.09 14.49 -11.67
C VAL A 228 -9.42 15.24 -11.72
N LEU A 229 -10.26 15.02 -10.71
CA LEU A 229 -11.61 15.60 -10.62
C LEU A 229 -11.72 16.69 -9.54
N ASN A 230 -10.79 16.70 -8.58
CA ASN A 230 -10.68 17.66 -7.48
C ASN A 230 -9.20 17.71 -7.05
N PRO A 231 -8.69 18.84 -6.53
CA PRO A 231 -9.35 20.14 -6.34
C PRO A 231 -9.56 20.92 -7.64
N LEU A 232 -10.56 21.80 -7.68
CA LEU A 232 -10.70 22.74 -8.78
C LEU A 232 -9.51 23.73 -8.80
N PRO A 233 -9.13 24.29 -9.96
CA PRO A 233 -8.08 25.30 -10.02
C PRO A 233 -8.38 26.52 -9.11
N ALA A 234 -7.31 27.15 -8.60
CA ALA A 234 -7.42 28.33 -7.74
C ALA A 234 -8.33 29.42 -8.37
N GLY A 235 -9.24 29.97 -7.56
CA GLY A 235 -10.24 30.96 -8.01
C GLY A 235 -11.53 30.35 -8.56
N LEU A 236 -11.56 29.05 -8.84
CA LEU A 236 -12.79 28.30 -9.16
C LEU A 236 -13.22 27.37 -8.02
N ASP A 237 -12.35 27.17 -7.04
CA ASP A 237 -12.57 26.29 -5.89
C ASP A 237 -13.17 27.05 -4.70
N SER A 238 -14.50 27.04 -4.58
CA SER A 238 -15.20 27.73 -3.48
C SER A 238 -14.88 27.15 -2.10
N ILE A 239 -14.44 25.89 -2.05
CA ILE A 239 -14.14 25.15 -0.81
C ILE A 239 -12.65 25.19 -0.46
N ALA A 240 -11.84 25.92 -1.25
CA ALA A 240 -10.45 26.25 -0.90
C ALA A 240 -10.33 27.52 -0.06
N ALA A 241 -11.44 28.22 0.24
CA ALA A 241 -11.44 29.41 1.09
C ALA A 241 -11.12 29.06 2.56
N PRO A 242 -10.58 30.02 3.35
CA PRO A 242 -10.37 29.80 4.78
C PRO A 242 -11.66 29.40 5.51
N GLY A 243 -11.58 28.39 6.38
CA GLY A 243 -12.71 27.90 7.19
C GLY A 243 -13.33 26.60 6.70
N HIS A 244 -12.98 26.12 5.51
CA HIS A 244 -13.37 24.81 5.01
C HIS A 244 -12.39 23.71 5.47
N ASP A 245 -12.87 22.47 5.53
CA ASP A 245 -12.07 21.32 5.93
C ASP A 245 -11.08 20.92 4.82
N LEU A 246 -9.82 20.70 5.17
CA LEU A 246 -8.76 20.26 4.24
C LEU A 246 -9.12 18.98 3.49
N ASN A 247 -9.94 18.11 4.10
CA ASN A 247 -10.46 16.90 3.49
C ASN A 247 -11.17 17.16 2.16
N ASN A 248 -11.90 18.28 2.05
CA ASN A 248 -12.61 18.65 0.83
C ASN A 248 -11.67 19.03 -0.32
N HIS A 249 -10.40 19.32 -0.02
CA HIS A 249 -9.35 19.57 -1.01
C HIS A 249 -8.58 18.29 -1.41
N SER A 250 -9.08 17.11 -1.01
CA SER A 250 -8.51 15.82 -1.41
C SER A 250 -8.40 15.69 -2.92
N LEU A 251 -7.29 15.14 -3.39
CA LEU A 251 -7.11 14.77 -4.79
C LEU A 251 -8.06 13.62 -5.15
N VAL A 252 -9.14 13.94 -5.86
CA VAL A 252 -10.12 12.95 -6.31
C VAL A 252 -9.69 12.44 -7.68
N LEU A 253 -9.49 11.13 -7.79
CA LEU A 253 -8.89 10.49 -8.95
C LEU A 253 -9.87 9.50 -9.58
N LEU A 254 -10.13 9.67 -10.87
CA LEU A 254 -10.83 8.67 -11.68
C LEU A 254 -9.81 7.91 -12.53
N CYS A 255 -9.52 6.68 -12.14
CA CYS A 255 -8.73 5.77 -12.96
C CYS A 255 -9.63 5.10 -14.00
N LYS A 256 -9.27 5.24 -15.28
CA LYS A 256 -9.91 4.56 -16.40
C LYS A 256 -8.92 3.63 -17.08
N HIS A 257 -9.25 2.33 -17.08
CA HIS A 257 -8.55 1.29 -17.83
C HIS A 257 -9.53 0.66 -18.82
N ARG A 258 -9.40 0.97 -20.10
CA ARG A 258 -10.41 0.62 -21.12
C ARG A 258 -11.80 1.12 -20.67
N ASP A 259 -12.76 0.21 -20.49
CA ASP A 259 -14.13 0.52 -20.03
C ASP A 259 -14.30 0.42 -18.51
N GLN A 260 -13.23 0.09 -17.77
CA GLN A 260 -13.27 -0.09 -16.32
C GLN A 260 -12.89 1.21 -15.62
N THR A 261 -13.67 1.58 -14.59
CA THR A 261 -13.52 2.83 -13.86
C THR A 261 -13.43 2.60 -12.36
N ILE A 262 -12.43 3.23 -11.74
CA ILE A 262 -12.20 3.21 -10.29
C ILE A 262 -12.12 4.66 -9.81
N LEU A 263 -12.96 5.04 -8.86
CA LEU A 263 -12.95 6.37 -8.24
C LEU A 263 -12.31 6.31 -6.86
N PHE A 264 -11.27 7.12 -6.66
CA PHE A 264 -10.63 7.35 -5.37
C PHE A 264 -10.95 8.75 -4.90
N THR A 265 -11.59 8.87 -3.74
CA THR A 265 -12.09 10.15 -3.25
C THR A 265 -11.20 10.80 -2.19
N GLY A 266 -10.12 10.14 -1.75
CA GLY A 266 -9.40 10.55 -0.55
C GLY A 266 -10.39 10.71 0.60
N ASP A 267 -10.34 11.84 1.29
CA ASP A 267 -11.25 12.18 2.38
C ASP A 267 -12.33 13.21 2.00
N ALA A 268 -12.57 13.42 0.71
CA ALA A 268 -13.62 14.33 0.23
C ALA A 268 -14.95 14.09 0.97
N GLU A 269 -15.47 15.15 1.58
CA GLU A 269 -16.76 15.13 2.28
C GLU A 269 -17.87 15.62 1.35
N THR A 270 -19.10 15.64 1.86
CA THR A 270 -20.32 15.94 1.09
C THR A 270 -20.23 17.28 0.35
N GLU A 271 -19.48 18.25 0.88
CA GLU A 271 -19.27 19.54 0.23
C GLU A 271 -18.49 19.40 -1.10
N ALA A 272 -17.35 18.71 -1.08
CA ALA A 272 -16.59 18.38 -2.28
C ALA A 272 -17.37 17.43 -3.20
N GLU A 273 -18.11 16.47 -2.64
CA GLU A 273 -18.97 15.56 -3.42
C GLU A 273 -20.03 16.30 -4.22
N HIS A 274 -20.59 17.39 -3.67
CA HIS A 274 -21.57 18.21 -4.37
C HIS A 274 -20.94 18.93 -5.58
N LEU A 275 -19.71 19.43 -5.46
CA LEU A 275 -18.98 20.01 -6.61
C LEU A 275 -18.68 18.93 -7.66
N LEU A 276 -18.32 17.73 -7.23
CA LEU A 276 -18.03 16.61 -8.12
C LEU A 276 -19.23 16.23 -9.00
N LEU A 277 -20.48 16.44 -8.55
CA LEU A 277 -21.68 16.17 -9.34
C LEU A 277 -21.68 16.90 -10.70
N GLY A 278 -20.98 18.03 -10.80
CA GLY A 278 -20.77 18.76 -12.06
C GLY A 278 -20.08 17.95 -13.16
N TRP A 279 -19.32 16.91 -12.80
CA TRP A 279 -18.70 15.98 -13.77
C TRP A 279 -19.72 15.04 -14.45
N GLY A 280 -20.97 15.00 -13.97
CA GLY A 280 -22.04 14.25 -14.60
C GLY A 280 -21.74 12.75 -14.72
N ASP A 281 -22.02 12.16 -15.89
CA ASP A 281 -21.88 10.72 -16.11
C ASP A 281 -20.43 10.21 -16.08
N ILE A 282 -19.43 11.10 -16.12
CA ILE A 282 -18.01 10.73 -15.95
C ILE A 282 -17.77 10.06 -14.59
N LEU A 283 -18.56 10.41 -13.56
CA LEU A 283 -18.43 9.84 -12.22
C LEU A 283 -18.83 8.35 -12.13
N ARG A 284 -19.51 7.80 -13.13
CA ARG A 284 -19.93 6.38 -13.10
C ARG A 284 -18.71 5.47 -12.98
N SER A 285 -18.65 4.73 -11.88
CA SER A 285 -17.46 3.97 -11.51
C SER A 285 -17.83 2.57 -11.05
N GLU A 286 -17.20 1.53 -11.61
CA GLU A 286 -17.40 0.14 -11.16
C GLU A 286 -16.95 -0.06 -9.72
N VAL A 287 -15.84 0.57 -9.34
CA VAL A 287 -15.25 0.49 -8.00
C VAL A 287 -15.15 1.90 -7.40
N LEU A 288 -15.65 2.06 -6.19
CA LEU A 288 -15.49 3.26 -5.37
C LEU A 288 -14.58 2.92 -4.18
N LYS A 289 -13.44 3.62 -4.04
CA LYS A 289 -12.78 3.75 -2.74
C LYS A 289 -13.51 4.84 -1.96
N VAL A 290 -14.24 4.41 -0.92
CA VAL A 290 -15.11 5.23 -0.08
C VAL A 290 -14.30 6.30 0.65
N GLY A 291 -14.83 7.53 0.64
CA GLY A 291 -14.15 8.68 1.21
C GLY A 291 -14.17 8.73 2.73
N HIS A 292 -13.13 9.33 3.32
CA HIS A 292 -13.04 9.64 4.75
C HIS A 292 -13.29 8.42 5.63
N HIS A 293 -12.75 7.27 5.20
CA HIS A 293 -12.90 5.96 5.84
C HIS A 293 -14.36 5.54 6.12
N GLY A 294 -15.34 6.14 5.42
CA GLY A 294 -16.76 5.97 5.69
C GLY A 294 -17.29 6.81 6.86
N SER A 295 -16.74 7.99 7.09
CA SER A 295 -17.30 9.02 7.97
C SER A 295 -18.71 9.42 7.54
N ILE A 296 -19.54 9.85 8.50
CA ILE A 296 -20.90 10.32 8.20
C ILE A 296 -20.92 11.55 7.28
N THR A 297 -19.82 12.31 7.26
CA THR A 297 -19.64 13.51 6.45
C THR A 297 -19.42 13.20 4.96
N SER A 298 -19.13 11.96 4.58
CA SER A 298 -18.91 11.55 3.19
C SER A 298 -19.99 10.60 2.67
N SER A 299 -19.86 10.20 1.40
CA SER A 299 -20.70 9.26 0.66
C SER A 299 -22.18 9.65 0.63
N GLY A 300 -22.45 10.92 0.30
CA GLY A 300 -23.77 11.50 0.06
C GLY A 300 -24.64 10.62 -0.83
N SER A 301 -25.95 10.53 -0.53
CA SER A 301 -26.86 9.68 -1.32
C SER A 301 -26.94 10.10 -2.79
N GLU A 302 -26.92 11.41 -3.06
CA GLU A 302 -26.93 11.96 -4.43
C GLU A 302 -25.64 11.59 -5.18
N PHE A 303 -24.49 11.74 -4.51
CA PHE A 303 -23.19 11.34 -5.05
C PHE A 303 -23.14 9.85 -5.37
N LEU A 304 -23.60 8.99 -4.47
CA LEU A 304 -23.67 7.54 -4.71
C LEU A 304 -24.67 7.17 -5.82
N ALA A 305 -25.79 7.90 -5.94
CA ALA A 305 -26.75 7.71 -7.03
C ALA A 305 -26.18 8.08 -8.40
N ARG A 306 -25.19 8.99 -8.44
CA ARG A 306 -24.45 9.36 -9.65
C ARG A 306 -23.35 8.35 -9.99
N ILE A 307 -22.57 7.90 -9.01
CA ILE A 307 -21.47 6.95 -9.22
C ILE A 307 -21.96 5.54 -9.57
N ARG A 308 -23.02 5.08 -8.89
CA ARG A 308 -23.58 3.71 -8.99
C ARG A 308 -22.53 2.60 -8.92
N PRO A 309 -21.73 2.52 -7.84
CA PRO A 309 -20.64 1.58 -7.77
C PRO A 309 -21.12 0.14 -7.57
N ARG A 310 -20.47 -0.80 -8.26
CA ARG A 310 -20.67 -2.24 -8.02
C ARG A 310 -19.93 -2.70 -6.77
N TYR A 311 -18.73 -2.17 -6.54
CA TYR A 311 -17.94 -2.42 -5.34
C TYR A 311 -17.62 -1.11 -4.61
N ALA A 312 -17.77 -1.12 -3.29
CA ALA A 312 -17.38 -0.02 -2.42
C ALA A 312 -16.34 -0.53 -1.41
N THR A 313 -15.10 -0.09 -1.53
CA THR A 313 -14.02 -0.48 -0.62
C THR A 313 -13.87 0.57 0.47
N VAL A 314 -13.85 0.14 1.73
CA VAL A 314 -13.68 0.99 2.90
C VAL A 314 -12.36 0.62 3.57
N SER A 315 -11.39 1.54 3.54
CA SER A 315 -10.14 1.40 4.29
C SER A 315 -10.34 2.00 5.66
N VAL A 316 -10.22 1.17 6.70
CA VAL A 316 -10.57 1.48 8.07
C VAL A 316 -9.96 0.47 9.04
N GLY A 317 -9.63 0.90 10.25
CA GLY A 317 -9.03 0.03 11.28
C GLY A 317 -10.07 -0.69 12.16
N LYS A 318 -9.83 -1.96 12.52
CA LYS A 318 -10.73 -2.82 13.33
C LYS A 318 -11.13 -2.27 14.71
N LYS A 319 -10.28 -1.44 15.30
CA LYS A 319 -10.55 -0.79 16.60
C LYS A 319 -10.28 0.71 16.53
N ASN A 320 -10.72 1.33 15.43
CA ASN A 320 -10.57 2.77 15.26
C ASN A 320 -11.45 3.54 16.27
N ARG A 321 -10.93 4.67 16.75
CA ARG A 321 -11.60 5.50 17.77
C ARG A 321 -12.75 6.34 17.19
N PHE A 322 -12.74 6.55 15.88
CA PHE A 322 -13.72 7.35 15.14
C PHE A 322 -15.07 6.64 14.95
N LYS A 323 -15.14 5.34 15.29
CA LYS A 323 -16.30 4.47 15.06
C LYS A 323 -16.71 4.42 13.58
N HIS A 324 -15.72 4.53 12.70
CA HIS A 324 -15.89 4.37 11.27
C HIS A 324 -15.84 2.88 10.87
N PRO A 325 -16.46 2.50 9.75
CA PRO A 325 -17.39 3.31 8.97
C PRO A 325 -18.71 3.51 9.71
N SER A 326 -19.33 4.68 9.55
CA SER A 326 -20.65 4.97 10.12
C SER A 326 -21.69 3.98 9.61
N PRO A 327 -22.57 3.43 10.47
CA PRO A 327 -23.66 2.56 10.03
C PRO A 327 -24.57 3.20 8.99
N GLN A 328 -24.74 4.54 9.02
CA GLN A 328 -25.54 5.28 8.05
C GLN A 328 -24.87 5.30 6.67
N VAL A 329 -23.55 5.45 6.60
CA VAL A 329 -22.77 5.38 5.35
C VAL A 329 -22.85 3.99 4.76
N ILE A 330 -22.68 2.95 5.58
CA ILE A 330 -22.79 1.56 5.13
C ILE A 330 -24.17 1.28 4.52
N ARG A 331 -25.25 1.78 5.15
CA ARG A 331 -26.60 1.66 4.58
C ARG A 331 -26.73 2.39 3.24
N ARG A 332 -26.22 3.62 3.11
CA ARG A 332 -26.24 4.37 1.84
C ARG A 332 -25.51 3.62 0.73
N LEU A 333 -24.32 3.06 1.02
CA LEU A 333 -23.56 2.25 0.06
C LEU A 333 -24.29 0.97 -0.35
N GLN A 334 -24.95 0.29 0.59
CA GLN A 334 -25.74 -0.91 0.28
C GLN A 334 -26.99 -0.56 -0.54
N GLN A 335 -27.65 0.56 -0.24
CA GLN A 335 -28.83 1.04 -0.95
C GLN A 335 -28.51 1.50 -2.39
N SER A 336 -27.28 1.94 -2.67
CA SER A 336 -26.83 2.20 -4.04
C SER A 336 -26.54 0.94 -4.86
N GLY A 337 -26.67 -0.25 -4.25
CA GLY A 337 -26.41 -1.55 -4.88
C GLY A 337 -24.97 -2.04 -4.77
N ALA A 338 -24.11 -1.32 -4.03
CA ALA A 338 -22.70 -1.67 -3.94
C ALA A 338 -22.46 -2.85 -2.98
N ARG A 339 -21.58 -3.76 -3.39
CA ARG A 339 -20.97 -4.72 -2.47
C ARG A 339 -19.90 -4.01 -1.64
N VAL A 340 -20.17 -3.86 -0.35
CA VAL A 340 -19.25 -3.20 0.60
C VAL A 340 -18.18 -4.19 1.07
N LEU A 341 -16.91 -3.83 0.86
CA LEU A 341 -15.72 -4.58 1.27
C LEU A 341 -14.91 -3.73 2.26
N ARG A 342 -14.41 -4.31 3.35
CA ARG A 342 -13.82 -3.51 4.44
C ARG A 342 -12.52 -4.08 4.94
N THR A 343 -11.50 -3.23 5.06
CA THR A 343 -10.18 -3.71 5.49
C THR A 343 -10.17 -4.24 6.91
N ASP A 344 -10.98 -3.66 7.81
CA ASP A 344 -11.07 -4.12 9.19
C ASP A 344 -11.64 -5.53 9.39
N ARG A 345 -12.35 -6.06 8.37
CA ARG A 345 -12.93 -7.40 8.35
C ARG A 345 -12.14 -8.33 7.44
N ASP A 346 -11.78 -7.82 6.28
CA ASP A 346 -11.24 -8.58 5.17
C ASP A 346 -9.71 -8.51 5.09
N ALA A 347 -9.04 -7.79 6.03
CA ALA A 347 -7.66 -7.32 5.87
C ALA A 347 -7.51 -6.59 4.52
N ALA A 348 -6.36 -6.66 3.84
CA ALA A 348 -6.26 -6.07 2.50
C ALA A 348 -7.40 -6.58 1.58
N VAL A 349 -8.11 -5.66 0.92
CA VAL A 349 -9.14 -6.00 -0.05
C VAL A 349 -8.50 -6.02 -1.42
N TRP A 350 -8.50 -7.18 -2.07
CA TRP A 350 -7.94 -7.34 -3.41
C TRP A 350 -9.04 -7.57 -4.42
N LEU A 351 -9.24 -6.60 -5.31
CA LEU A 351 -10.11 -6.68 -6.48
C LEU A 351 -9.25 -6.85 -7.73
N ARG A 352 -9.62 -7.80 -8.58
CA ARG A 352 -8.95 -8.10 -9.83
C ARG A 352 -9.94 -8.00 -10.98
N CYS A 353 -9.55 -7.32 -12.04
CA CYS A 353 -10.31 -7.24 -13.28
C CYS A 353 -9.58 -7.96 -14.41
N ARG A 354 -10.27 -8.94 -15.01
CA ARG A 354 -9.85 -9.64 -16.23
C ARG A 354 -10.98 -9.60 -17.25
N ASP A 355 -10.65 -9.21 -18.48
CA ASP A 355 -11.63 -9.09 -19.58
C ASP A 355 -12.89 -8.30 -19.19
N GLY A 356 -12.71 -7.22 -18.43
CA GLY A 356 -13.79 -6.37 -17.95
C GLY A 356 -14.65 -6.96 -16.82
N ARG A 357 -14.25 -8.10 -16.24
CA ARG A 357 -14.95 -8.74 -15.12
C ARG A 357 -14.15 -8.60 -13.84
N TRP A 358 -14.77 -8.00 -12.83
CA TRP A 358 -14.23 -7.84 -11.49
C TRP A 358 -14.54 -9.06 -10.60
N GLU A 359 -13.52 -9.50 -9.87
CA GLU A 359 -13.62 -10.50 -8.81
C GLU A 359 -12.82 -10.09 -7.58
N GLN A 360 -13.23 -10.57 -6.40
CA GLN A 360 -12.46 -10.41 -5.18
C GLN A 360 -11.51 -11.60 -5.03
N VAL A 361 -10.20 -11.34 -5.04
CA VAL A 361 -9.18 -12.38 -4.88
C VAL A 361 -9.13 -12.83 -3.42
N GLN A 362 -9.25 -14.13 -3.20
CA GLN A 362 -9.08 -14.76 -1.89
C GLN A 362 -7.59 -15.05 -1.68
N TRP A 363 -6.90 -14.19 -0.91
CA TRP A 363 -5.44 -14.28 -0.73
C TRP A 363 -5.00 -14.78 0.65
N LYS A 364 -5.97 -15.05 1.54
CA LYS A 364 -5.78 -15.50 2.93
C LYS A 364 -5.68 -17.03 3.09
N HIS A 365 -5.54 -17.78 1.99
CA HIS A 365 -5.50 -19.24 2.01
C HIS A 365 -4.14 -19.77 1.60
#